data_AF-A0A3D4C2H9-F1
#
_entry.id   AF-A0A3D4C2H9-F1
#
_cell.length_a   1.000
_cell.length_b   1.000
_cell.length_c   1.000
_cell.angle_alpha   90.00
_cell.angle_beta   90.00
_cell.angle_gamma   90.00
#
_symmetry.space_group_name_H-M   'P 1'
#
loop_
_entity.id
_entity.type
_entity.pdbx_description
1 polymer ?
#
loop_
_entity_poly.entity_id
_entity_poly.type
_entity_poly.pdbx_seq_one_letter_code
_entity_poly.pdbx_strand_id
1 'polypeptide(L)'
;MVFKFKSYQNFKKKLGEANSIVALNELAVRDFQYRANSSEQGASEYIAEKSTQFNICVNFDKFPDFSVDLAQRYIVSIYEGTEEFYNNFIKEYQSFKQKLNDNELTLEAKEENTNKDKKKTLADVLKLLDKNYIKNCNNWEFYNSGERLIGKIPMSIYVYYTEIRHRVIHPYDKKVKELNNARSRLISFRSEIQESYKVPDIPSEFEQINFEDFVLFSRVVKDIALKLSQIGCPTDKELIDLVGRNKKIGKFKNNPKAWRRALVGEICCIYGVDRKEAYDIIDRVLGSLA
;
A
#
# COMPACT_ATOMS: atom_id res chain seq x y z
N MET A 1 -5.57 -1.94 19.67
CA MET A 1 -6.32 -2.46 18.53
C MET A 1 -5.55 -2.41 17.23
N VAL A 2 -5.26 -3.58 16.67
CA VAL A 2 -4.71 -3.68 15.30
C VAL A 2 -5.82 -4.14 14.35
N PHE A 3 -6.88 -3.34 14.24
CA PHE A 3 -7.94 -3.57 13.26
C PHE A 3 -7.40 -3.42 11.84
N LYS A 4 -7.81 -4.32 10.95
CA LYS A 4 -7.40 -4.33 9.55
C LYS A 4 -8.62 -4.57 8.68
N PHE A 5 -8.83 -3.69 7.71
CA PHE A 5 -9.80 -3.95 6.65
C PHE A 5 -9.35 -5.14 5.79
N LYS A 6 -10.31 -5.80 5.15
CA LYS A 6 -10.04 -6.92 4.23
C LYS A 6 -9.22 -6.45 3.03
N SER A 7 -9.48 -5.24 2.54
CA SER A 7 -8.68 -4.56 1.51
C SER A 7 -7.20 -4.50 1.88
N TYR A 8 -6.86 -4.14 3.12
CA TYR A 8 -5.47 -4.15 3.59
C TYR A 8 -4.87 -5.56 3.61
N GLN A 9 -5.60 -6.56 4.10
CA GLN A 9 -5.09 -7.94 4.15
C GLN A 9 -4.82 -8.48 2.74
N ASN A 10 -5.74 -8.24 1.80
CA ASN A 10 -5.59 -8.61 0.41
C ASN A 10 -4.39 -7.88 -0.23
N PHE A 11 -4.26 -6.57 0.00
CA PHE A 11 -3.14 -5.78 -0.47
C PHE A 11 -1.80 -6.30 0.06
N LYS A 12 -1.70 -6.54 1.37
CA LYS A 12 -0.50 -7.10 2.00
C LYS A 12 -0.12 -8.45 1.40
N LYS A 13 -1.10 -9.34 1.17
CA LYS A 13 -0.87 -10.66 0.56
C LYS A 13 -0.37 -10.51 -0.89
N LYS A 14 -1.10 -9.79 -1.75
CA LYS A 14 -0.72 -9.56 -3.15
C LYS A 14 0.67 -8.93 -3.27
N LEU A 15 0.94 -7.90 -2.46
CA LEU A 15 2.23 -7.23 -2.46
C LEU A 15 3.35 -8.13 -1.91
N GLY A 16 3.05 -9.05 -0.99
CA GLY A 16 4.00 -10.08 -0.54
C GLY A 16 4.38 -11.07 -1.65
N GLU A 17 3.39 -11.53 -2.42
CA GLU A 17 3.59 -12.39 -3.59
C GLU A 17 4.41 -11.66 -4.66
N ALA A 18 4.04 -10.43 -5.00
CA ALA A 18 4.77 -9.59 -5.96
C ALA A 18 6.21 -9.32 -5.51
N ASN A 19 6.43 -8.98 -4.24
CA ASN A 19 7.77 -8.79 -3.68
C ASN A 19 8.63 -10.05 -3.80
N SER A 20 8.05 -11.23 -3.64
CA SER A 20 8.80 -12.49 -3.74
C SER A 20 9.29 -12.72 -5.16
N ILE A 21 8.45 -12.43 -6.16
CA ILE A 21 8.82 -12.50 -7.58
C ILE A 21 9.90 -11.47 -7.90
N VAL A 22 9.76 -10.23 -7.44
CA VAL A 22 10.74 -9.16 -7.64
C VAL A 22 12.09 -9.51 -7.01
N ALA A 23 12.10 -10.12 -5.82
CA ALA A 23 13.34 -10.58 -5.18
C ALA A 23 14.05 -11.70 -5.96
N LEU A 24 13.27 -12.66 -6.51
CA LEU A 24 13.83 -13.71 -7.37
C LEU A 24 14.41 -13.13 -8.66
N ASN A 25 13.70 -12.16 -9.27
CA ASN A 25 14.20 -11.46 -10.44
C ASN A 25 15.48 -10.71 -10.13
N GLU A 26 15.54 -9.97 -9.02
CA GLU A 26 16.74 -9.25 -8.60
C GLU A 26 17.95 -10.18 -8.45
N LEU A 27 17.74 -11.35 -7.81
CA LEU A 27 18.81 -12.35 -7.68
C LEU A 27 19.31 -12.84 -9.04
N ALA A 28 18.39 -13.14 -9.96
CA ALA A 28 18.72 -13.58 -11.31
C ALA A 28 19.46 -12.49 -12.11
N VAL A 29 19.05 -11.22 -11.97
CA VAL A 29 19.70 -10.08 -12.63
C VAL A 29 21.11 -9.87 -12.10
N ARG A 30 21.31 -9.91 -10.77
CA ARG A 30 22.64 -9.77 -10.18
C ARG A 30 23.58 -10.92 -10.59
N ASP A 31 23.09 -12.17 -10.62
CA ASP A 31 23.88 -13.31 -11.09
C ASP A 31 24.22 -13.18 -12.59
N PHE A 32 23.26 -12.77 -13.42
CA PHE A 32 23.48 -12.55 -14.84
C PHE A 32 24.52 -11.46 -15.10
N GLN A 33 24.41 -10.32 -14.40
CA GLN A 33 25.38 -9.21 -14.51
C GLN A 33 26.77 -9.62 -14.04
N TYR A 34 26.85 -10.34 -12.91
CA TYR A 34 28.11 -10.85 -12.41
C TYR A 34 28.80 -11.76 -13.43
N ARG A 35 28.08 -12.72 -14.02
CA ARG A 35 28.64 -13.63 -15.03
C ARG A 35 29.04 -12.91 -16.31
N ALA A 36 28.21 -11.98 -16.79
CA ALA A 36 28.52 -11.20 -17.99
C ALA A 36 29.79 -10.35 -17.79
N ASN A 37 29.92 -9.68 -16.65
CA ASN A 37 31.07 -8.84 -16.34
C ASN A 37 32.34 -9.64 -16.01
N SER A 38 32.19 -10.89 -15.57
CA SER A 38 33.32 -11.80 -15.28
C SER A 38 33.72 -12.68 -16.48
N SER A 39 33.02 -12.57 -17.61
CA SER A 39 33.31 -13.33 -18.83
C SER A 39 34.65 -12.89 -19.42
N GLU A 40 35.51 -13.85 -19.74
CA GLU A 40 36.79 -13.59 -20.42
C GLU A 40 36.60 -12.92 -21.79
N GLN A 41 35.49 -13.23 -22.46
CA GLN A 41 35.18 -12.70 -23.79
C GLN A 41 34.55 -11.31 -23.74
N GLY A 42 34.20 -10.81 -22.55
CA GLY A 42 33.44 -9.58 -22.37
C GLY A 42 31.94 -9.81 -22.20
N ALA A 43 31.24 -8.78 -21.71
CA ALA A 43 29.81 -8.85 -21.43
C ALA A 43 28.96 -8.96 -22.71
N SER A 44 29.37 -8.30 -23.80
CA SER A 44 28.65 -8.31 -25.07
C SER A 44 28.59 -9.72 -25.67
N GLU A 45 29.74 -10.38 -25.77
CA GLU A 45 29.91 -11.74 -26.28
C GLU A 45 29.15 -12.74 -25.42
N TYR A 46 29.25 -12.62 -24.09
CA TYR A 46 28.49 -13.45 -23.16
C TYR A 46 26.97 -13.32 -23.37
N ILE A 47 26.46 -12.09 -23.48
CA ILE A 47 25.04 -11.83 -23.70
C ILE A 47 24.60 -12.36 -25.08
N ALA A 48 25.45 -12.24 -26.12
CA ALA A 48 25.17 -12.75 -27.46
C ALA A 48 25.11 -14.28 -27.49
N GLU A 49 26.00 -14.95 -26.75
CA GLU A 49 25.98 -16.39 -26.52
C GLU A 49 24.66 -16.81 -25.86
N LYS A 50 24.25 -16.15 -24.77
CA LYS A 50 22.98 -16.45 -24.07
C LYS A 50 21.75 -16.16 -24.92
N SER A 51 21.77 -15.07 -25.69
CA SER A 51 20.74 -14.73 -26.67
C SER A 51 20.53 -15.86 -27.68
N THR A 52 21.62 -16.42 -28.22
CA THR A 52 21.58 -17.55 -29.16
C THR A 52 21.17 -18.84 -28.46
N GLN A 53 21.73 -19.12 -27.28
CA GLN A 53 21.43 -20.31 -26.48
C GLN A 53 19.93 -20.42 -26.16
N PHE A 54 19.29 -19.31 -25.77
CA PHE A 54 17.88 -19.28 -25.39
C PHE A 54 16.93 -18.85 -26.51
N ASN A 55 17.46 -18.52 -27.69
CA ASN A 55 16.71 -18.01 -28.84
C ASN A 55 15.88 -16.76 -28.50
N ILE A 56 16.51 -15.78 -27.82
CA ILE A 56 15.90 -14.52 -27.39
C ILE A 56 16.73 -13.36 -27.92
N CYS A 57 16.13 -12.50 -28.76
CA CYS A 57 16.79 -11.29 -29.22
C CYS A 57 16.88 -10.24 -28.09
N VAL A 58 18.09 -9.75 -27.82
CA VAL A 58 18.38 -8.77 -26.77
C VAL A 58 19.09 -7.55 -27.35
N ASN A 59 18.82 -6.38 -26.78
CA ASN A 59 19.52 -5.14 -27.13
C ASN A 59 20.62 -4.85 -26.09
N PHE A 60 21.87 -4.85 -26.52
CA PHE A 60 23.05 -4.69 -25.66
C PHE A 60 23.21 -3.29 -25.08
N ASP A 61 22.75 -2.25 -25.78
CA ASP A 61 22.98 -0.85 -25.41
C ASP A 61 22.35 -0.47 -24.06
N LYS A 62 21.39 -1.28 -23.59
CA LYS A 62 20.67 -1.07 -22.34
C LYS A 62 21.19 -1.88 -21.16
N PHE A 63 22.17 -2.76 -21.39
CA PHE A 63 22.69 -3.62 -20.34
C PHE A 63 23.23 -2.87 -19.11
N PRO A 64 23.96 -1.74 -19.24
CA PRO A 64 24.46 -0.99 -18.08
C PRO A 64 23.35 -0.42 -17.18
N ASP A 65 22.27 0.08 -17.79
CA ASP A 65 21.17 0.75 -17.09
C ASP A 65 20.03 -0.20 -16.73
N PHE A 66 20.11 -1.47 -17.14
CA PHE A 66 19.01 -2.43 -17.05
C PHE A 66 18.48 -2.60 -15.62
N SER A 67 19.36 -2.67 -14.61
CA SER A 67 18.94 -2.82 -13.21
C SER A 67 18.21 -1.59 -12.70
N VAL A 68 18.61 -0.38 -13.13
CA VAL A 68 17.94 0.88 -12.77
C VAL A 68 16.56 0.93 -13.42
N ASP A 69 16.47 0.66 -14.71
CA ASP A 69 15.20 0.61 -15.45
C ASP A 69 14.23 -0.42 -14.82
N LEU A 70 14.76 -1.55 -14.38
CA LEU A 70 13.98 -2.61 -13.75
C LEU A 70 13.46 -2.18 -12.37
N ALA A 71 14.33 -1.61 -11.53
CA ALA A 71 13.94 -1.09 -10.22
C ALA A 71 12.89 0.03 -10.33
N GLN A 72 13.07 0.95 -11.28
CA GLN A 72 12.09 1.98 -11.60
C GLN A 72 10.72 1.39 -11.98
N ARG A 73 10.68 0.33 -12.79
CA ARG A 73 9.43 -0.39 -13.12
C ARG A 73 8.82 -1.07 -11.90
N TYR A 74 9.63 -1.58 -10.98
CA TYR A 74 9.12 -2.12 -9.73
C TYR A 74 8.44 -1.06 -8.85
N ILE A 75 8.97 0.17 -8.81
CA ILE A 75 8.30 1.31 -8.14
C ILE A 75 6.92 1.59 -8.77
N VAL A 76 6.83 1.58 -10.10
CA VAL A 76 5.54 1.74 -10.80
C VAL A 76 4.55 0.64 -10.40
N SER A 77 4.99 -0.61 -10.35
CA SER A 77 4.15 -1.75 -9.96
C SER A 77 3.63 -1.65 -8.52
N ILE A 78 4.47 -1.21 -7.56
CA ILE A 78 4.02 -0.94 -6.19
C ILE A 78 2.92 0.13 -6.18
N TYR A 79 3.11 1.21 -6.93
CA TYR A 79 2.16 2.31 -6.99
C TYR A 79 0.80 1.83 -7.52
N GLU A 80 0.79 1.04 -8.59
CA GLU A 80 -0.43 0.46 -9.16
C GLU A 80 -1.17 -0.45 -8.17
N GLY A 81 -0.44 -1.33 -7.47
CA GLY A 81 -1.02 -2.16 -6.42
C GLY A 81 -1.61 -1.32 -5.26
N THR A 82 -0.98 -0.17 -4.97
CA THR A 82 -1.42 0.76 -3.93
C THR A 82 -2.70 1.52 -4.36
N GLU A 83 -2.82 1.91 -5.64
CA GLU A 83 -4.06 2.47 -6.18
C GLU A 83 -5.22 1.46 -6.10
N GLU A 84 -4.96 0.18 -6.40
CA GLU A 84 -5.95 -0.89 -6.23
C GLU A 84 -6.41 -0.99 -4.78
N PHE A 85 -5.47 -0.89 -3.82
CA PHE A 85 -5.80 -0.84 -2.41
C PHE A 85 -6.71 0.34 -2.07
N TYR A 86 -6.39 1.57 -2.50
CA TYR A 86 -7.23 2.75 -2.23
C TYR A 86 -8.66 2.59 -2.75
N ASN A 87 -8.81 2.08 -3.98
CA ASN A 87 -10.11 1.79 -4.57
C ASN A 87 -10.91 0.80 -3.70
N ASN A 88 -10.28 -0.30 -3.29
CA ASN A 88 -10.92 -1.34 -2.49
C ASN A 88 -11.24 -0.86 -1.06
N PHE A 89 -10.34 -0.08 -0.46
CA PHE A 89 -10.52 0.50 0.86
C PHE A 89 -11.72 1.45 0.90
N ILE A 90 -11.82 2.38 -0.06
CA ILE A 90 -12.93 3.34 -0.13
C ILE A 90 -14.27 2.59 -0.24
N LYS A 91 -14.36 1.61 -1.15
CA LYS A 91 -15.56 0.78 -1.33
C LYS A 91 -15.93 0.03 -0.04
N GLU A 92 -14.94 -0.57 0.61
CA GLU A 92 -15.15 -1.32 1.86
C GLU A 92 -15.61 -0.39 2.99
N TYR A 93 -14.97 0.78 3.15
CA TYR A 93 -15.30 1.77 4.17
C TYR A 93 -16.69 2.39 3.94
N GLN A 94 -17.04 2.74 2.71
CA GLN A 94 -18.37 3.26 2.38
C GLN A 94 -19.45 2.19 2.61
N SER A 95 -19.22 0.95 2.16
CA SER A 95 -20.14 -0.17 2.43
C SER A 95 -20.31 -0.41 3.93
N PHE A 96 -19.23 -0.24 4.70
CA PHE A 96 -19.24 -0.32 6.15
C PHE A 96 -20.16 0.76 6.75
N LYS A 97 -19.96 2.04 6.38
CA LYS A 97 -20.77 3.16 6.90
C LYS A 97 -22.23 3.10 6.47
N GLN A 98 -22.49 2.68 5.23
CA GLN A 98 -23.85 2.51 4.73
C GLN A 98 -24.63 1.48 5.56
N LYS A 99 -24.02 0.34 5.89
CA LYS A 99 -24.66 -0.67 6.74
C LYS A 99 -24.96 -0.12 8.13
N LEU A 100 -24.12 0.72 8.71
CA LEU A 100 -24.41 1.26 10.04
C LEU A 100 -25.60 2.22 10.04
N ASN A 101 -25.73 3.03 8.99
CA ASN A 101 -26.70 4.11 8.88
C ASN A 101 -28.03 3.67 8.22
N ASP A 102 -28.56 2.46 8.49
CA ASP A 102 -29.79 1.90 7.88
C ASP A 102 -31.03 2.84 7.91
N ASN A 103 -30.99 3.99 8.61
CA ASN A 103 -32.05 5.01 8.68
C ASN A 103 -31.75 6.35 7.98
N GLU A 104 -30.56 6.58 7.40
CA GLU A 104 -30.26 7.79 6.63
C GLU A 104 -29.61 7.44 5.29
N LEU A 105 -30.48 7.10 4.32
CA LEU A 105 -30.20 7.23 2.90
C LEU A 105 -30.08 8.73 2.56
N THR A 106 -28.94 9.35 2.84
CA THR A 106 -28.70 10.74 2.44
C THR A 106 -27.46 10.90 1.56
N LEU A 107 -27.77 11.00 0.27
CA LEU A 107 -27.35 12.05 -0.67
C LEU A 107 -26.04 11.96 -1.47
N GLU A 108 -25.05 11.11 -1.17
CA GLU A 108 -23.81 11.09 -1.98
C GLU A 108 -23.73 9.97 -3.03
N ALA A 109 -24.64 9.00 -3.02
CA ALA A 109 -24.65 7.89 -3.99
C ALA A 109 -25.06 8.28 -5.43
N LYS A 110 -25.40 9.56 -5.69
CA LYS A 110 -25.81 10.04 -7.03
C LYS A 110 -24.67 10.65 -7.86
N GLU A 111 -23.54 11.03 -7.27
CA GLU A 111 -22.40 11.59 -8.03
C GLU A 111 -21.40 10.53 -8.52
N GLU A 112 -21.48 9.27 -8.05
CA GLU A 112 -20.52 8.21 -8.43
C GLU A 112 -20.77 7.56 -9.81
N ASN A 113 -21.85 7.91 -10.52
CA ASN A 113 -22.14 7.28 -11.81
C ASN A 113 -21.42 7.90 -13.03
N THR A 114 -20.75 9.05 -12.89
CA THR A 114 -20.09 9.71 -14.04
C THR A 114 -18.59 9.46 -14.14
N ASN A 115 -17.96 8.72 -13.22
CA ASN A 115 -16.50 8.49 -13.30
C ASN A 115 -16.05 7.15 -12.68
N LYS A 116 -16.70 6.04 -13.08
CA LYS A 116 -16.39 4.69 -12.58
C LYS A 116 -14.95 4.23 -12.87
N ASP A 117 -14.27 4.86 -13.82
CA ASP A 117 -12.94 4.43 -14.27
C ASP A 117 -11.79 5.25 -13.67
N LYS A 118 -12.08 6.32 -12.92
CA LYS A 118 -11.00 7.10 -12.31
C LYS A 118 -10.39 6.35 -11.15
N LYS A 119 -9.12 5.94 -11.31
CA LYS A 119 -8.31 5.38 -10.22
C LYS A 119 -8.29 6.33 -9.02
N LYS A 120 -8.64 5.81 -7.84
CA LYS A 120 -8.59 6.58 -6.59
C LYS A 120 -7.16 6.69 -6.08
N THR A 121 -6.89 7.81 -5.43
CA THR A 121 -5.58 8.19 -4.91
C THR A 121 -5.58 8.23 -3.38
N LEU A 122 -4.41 8.36 -2.77
CA LEU A 122 -4.29 8.59 -1.33
C LEU A 122 -5.10 9.83 -0.89
N ALA A 123 -5.15 10.88 -1.71
CA ALA A 123 -5.90 12.09 -1.41
C ALA A 123 -7.40 11.82 -1.26
N ASP A 124 -7.95 10.90 -2.07
CA ASP A 124 -9.35 10.51 -1.98
C ASP A 124 -9.64 9.74 -0.67
N VAL A 125 -8.69 8.93 -0.21
CA VAL A 125 -8.80 8.25 1.09
C VAL A 125 -8.70 9.23 2.25
N LEU A 126 -7.77 10.18 2.20
CA LEU A 126 -7.61 11.18 3.26
C LEU A 126 -8.84 12.08 3.37
N LYS A 127 -9.46 12.48 2.25
CA LYS A 127 -10.76 13.20 2.23
C LYS A 127 -11.86 12.45 2.97
N LEU A 128 -11.85 11.12 2.86
CA LEU A 128 -12.87 10.26 3.47
C LEU A 128 -12.67 10.09 4.98
N LEU A 129 -11.42 10.06 5.44
CA LEU A 129 -11.07 9.77 6.83
C LEU A 129 -10.87 11.03 7.69
N ASP A 130 -10.40 12.12 7.10
CA ASP A 130 -10.06 13.33 7.82
C ASP A 130 -11.23 14.31 7.86
N LYS A 131 -11.89 14.43 9.01
CA LYS A 131 -12.99 15.40 9.21
C LYS A 131 -12.56 16.85 9.02
N ASN A 132 -11.26 17.13 9.13
CA ASN A 132 -10.69 18.47 8.92
C ASN A 132 -10.14 18.65 7.49
N TYR A 133 -10.42 17.73 6.56
CA TYR A 133 -10.05 17.89 5.17
C TYR A 133 -10.88 19.00 4.51
N ILE A 134 -10.23 20.04 4.01
CA ILE A 134 -10.91 21.18 3.35
C ILE A 134 -11.18 20.80 1.87
N LYS A 135 -12.38 21.06 1.32
CA LYS A 135 -12.79 20.53 -0.01
C LYS A 135 -12.11 21.19 -1.23
N ASN A 136 -11.36 22.29 -1.07
CA ASN A 136 -10.80 23.10 -2.16
C ASN A 136 -9.25 23.17 -2.18
N CYS A 137 -8.58 22.13 -1.69
CA CYS A 137 -7.17 22.19 -1.35
C CYS A 137 -6.17 22.14 -2.53
N ASN A 138 -5.14 22.99 -2.45
CA ASN A 138 -3.91 22.88 -3.24
C ASN A 138 -3.03 21.72 -2.74
N ASN A 139 -1.99 21.32 -3.49
CA ASN A 139 -1.06 20.22 -3.14
C ASN A 139 -0.49 20.26 -1.71
N TRP A 140 -0.37 21.45 -1.10
CA TRP A 140 0.16 21.65 0.24
C TRP A 140 -0.73 21.09 1.37
N GLU A 141 -2.05 21.17 1.25
CA GLU A 141 -2.96 20.74 2.33
C GLU A 141 -3.21 19.22 2.32
N PHE A 142 -3.10 18.59 1.15
CA PHE A 142 -2.99 17.12 1.04
C PHE A 142 -1.82 16.62 1.89
N TYR A 143 -0.67 17.28 1.74
CA TYR A 143 0.54 16.95 2.47
C TYR A 143 0.34 17.11 3.98
N ASN A 144 -0.21 18.24 4.43
CA ASN A 144 -0.47 18.47 5.86
C ASN A 144 -1.45 17.45 6.49
N SER A 145 -2.51 17.09 5.77
CA SER A 145 -3.48 16.09 6.25
C SER A 145 -2.83 14.70 6.32
N GLY A 146 -2.03 14.36 5.30
CA GLY A 146 -1.23 13.14 5.29
C GLY A 146 -0.24 13.10 6.46
N GLU A 147 0.53 14.17 6.69
CA GLU A 147 1.49 14.23 7.80
C GLU A 147 0.81 14.06 9.16
N ARG A 148 -0.36 14.69 9.35
CA ARG A 148 -1.14 14.58 10.58
C ARG A 148 -1.64 13.16 10.84
N LEU A 149 -2.17 12.49 9.82
CA LEU A 149 -2.80 11.18 9.96
C LEU A 149 -1.80 10.01 9.89
N ILE A 150 -0.88 10.08 8.93
CA ILE A 150 0.05 9.01 8.58
C ILE A 150 1.42 9.23 9.22
N GLY A 151 1.88 10.48 9.29
CA GLY A 151 3.20 10.86 9.76
C GLY A 151 4.08 11.45 8.66
N LYS A 152 5.06 12.28 9.06
CA LYS A 152 5.93 13.02 8.13
C LYS A 152 6.82 12.12 7.27
N ILE A 153 7.48 11.14 7.90
CA ILE A 153 8.43 10.26 7.22
C ILE A 153 7.74 9.39 6.14
N PRO A 154 6.67 8.64 6.45
CA PRO A 154 6.02 7.81 5.42
C PRO A 154 5.44 8.64 4.28
N MET A 155 4.89 9.84 4.58
CA MET A 155 4.40 10.75 3.55
C MET A 155 5.51 11.31 2.67
N SER A 156 6.65 11.68 3.24
CA SER A 156 7.81 12.15 2.48
C SER A 156 8.31 11.08 1.50
N ILE A 157 8.39 9.83 1.96
CA ILE A 157 8.77 8.68 1.14
C ILE A 157 7.74 8.44 0.02
N TYR A 158 6.45 8.43 0.36
CA TYR A 158 5.37 8.21 -0.61
C TYR A 158 5.38 9.27 -1.72
N VAL A 159 5.53 10.55 -1.35
CA VAL A 159 5.60 11.66 -2.32
C VAL A 159 6.82 11.51 -3.20
N TYR A 160 7.99 11.18 -2.64
CA TYR A 160 9.20 10.96 -3.42
C TYR A 160 9.02 9.89 -4.50
N TYR A 161 8.56 8.69 -4.13
CA TYR A 161 8.37 7.62 -5.11
C TYR A 161 7.17 7.83 -6.04
N THR A 162 6.21 8.69 -5.68
CA THR A 162 5.17 9.16 -6.60
C THR A 162 5.79 9.98 -7.74
N GLU A 163 6.75 10.86 -7.42
CA GLU A 163 7.47 11.63 -8.44
C GLU A 163 8.41 10.76 -9.28
N ILE A 164 9.04 9.73 -8.69
CA ILE A 164 9.78 8.71 -9.45
C ILE A 164 8.83 8.05 -10.46
N ARG A 165 7.68 7.54 -10.01
CA ARG A 165 6.68 6.91 -10.89
C ARG A 165 6.20 7.86 -12.00
N HIS A 166 5.98 9.14 -11.69
CA HIS A 166 5.63 10.13 -12.71
C HIS A 166 6.74 10.28 -13.76
N ARG A 167 8.00 10.37 -13.32
CA ARG A 167 9.15 10.51 -14.22
C ARG A 167 9.35 9.28 -15.11
N VAL A 168 9.14 8.08 -14.58
CA VAL A 168 9.22 6.81 -15.36
C VAL A 168 8.15 6.77 -16.45
N ILE A 169 6.92 7.17 -16.14
CA ILE A 169 5.78 7.11 -17.09
C ILE A 169 5.81 8.28 -18.08
N HIS A 170 6.31 9.44 -17.66
CA HIS A 170 6.37 10.67 -18.44
C HIS A 170 7.80 11.22 -18.53
N PRO A 171 8.71 10.53 -19.24
CA PRO A 171 10.15 10.86 -19.28
C PRO A 171 10.48 12.19 -19.99
N TYR A 172 9.50 12.83 -20.64
CA TYR A 172 9.66 14.16 -21.24
C TYR A 172 9.06 15.29 -20.40
N ASP A 173 8.42 14.99 -19.26
CA ASP A 173 7.87 16.01 -18.37
C ASP A 173 9.02 16.77 -17.66
N LYS A 174 8.89 18.10 -17.61
CA LYS A 174 9.90 19.03 -17.07
C LYS A 174 9.91 19.09 -15.53
N LYS A 175 9.10 18.26 -14.86
CA LYS A 175 8.94 18.23 -13.39
C LYS A 175 10.12 17.64 -12.60
N VAL A 176 11.34 17.82 -13.11
CA VAL A 176 12.58 17.44 -12.43
C VAL A 176 12.72 18.21 -11.10
N LYS A 177 12.19 19.44 -11.04
CA LYS A 177 12.23 20.27 -9.84
C LYS A 177 11.43 19.65 -8.68
N GLU A 178 10.25 19.12 -8.95
CA GLU A 178 9.38 18.49 -7.96
C GLU A 178 10.03 17.25 -7.37
N LEU A 179 10.63 16.41 -8.22
CA LEU A 179 11.37 15.23 -7.80
C LEU A 179 12.56 15.61 -6.91
N ASN A 180 13.37 16.58 -7.32
CA ASN A 180 14.50 17.06 -6.52
C ASN A 180 14.05 17.65 -5.19
N ASN A 181 12.97 18.42 -5.17
CA ASN A 181 12.38 18.96 -3.93
C ASN A 181 11.85 17.87 -3.00
N ALA A 182 11.27 16.80 -3.55
CA ALA A 182 10.83 15.65 -2.75
C ALA A 182 12.03 14.90 -2.18
N ARG A 183 13.08 14.68 -2.97
CA ARG A 183 14.32 14.03 -2.51
C ARG A 183 15.02 14.84 -1.41
N SER A 184 15.19 16.15 -1.58
CA SER A 184 15.84 17.01 -0.58
C SER A 184 15.15 16.96 0.78
N ARG A 185 13.81 16.91 0.80
CA ARG A 185 13.04 16.70 2.03
C ARG A 185 13.27 15.33 2.63
N LEU A 186 13.41 14.30 1.79
CA LEU A 186 13.63 12.94 2.27
C LEU A 186 15.03 12.74 2.84
N ILE A 187 16.04 13.42 2.30
CA ILE A 187 17.43 13.42 2.80
C ILE A 187 17.49 13.91 4.25
N SER A 188 16.66 14.88 4.66
CA SER A 188 16.66 15.34 6.06
C SER A 188 16.19 14.28 7.06
N PHE A 189 15.55 13.19 6.59
CA PHE A 189 15.09 12.08 7.43
C PHE A 189 15.95 10.81 7.26
N ARG A 190 17.09 10.87 6.56
CA ARG A 190 17.88 9.69 6.15
C ARG A 190 18.16 8.71 7.31
N SER A 191 18.67 9.21 8.43
CA SER A 191 19.01 8.37 9.59
C SER A 191 17.78 7.70 10.20
N GLU A 192 16.69 8.44 10.37
CA GLU A 192 15.42 7.91 10.92
C GLU A 192 14.81 6.84 10.00
N ILE A 193 14.92 7.04 8.69
CA ILE A 193 14.46 6.07 7.69
C ILE A 193 15.29 4.79 7.77
N GLN A 194 16.61 4.90 7.81
CA GLN A 194 17.50 3.73 7.92
C GLN A 194 17.21 2.92 9.19
N GLU A 195 16.99 3.59 10.31
CA GLU A 195 16.66 2.95 11.58
C GLU A 195 15.29 2.28 11.54
N SER A 196 14.26 3.00 11.11
CA SER A 196 12.86 2.55 11.12
C SER A 196 12.60 1.45 10.08
N TYR A 197 13.16 1.61 8.88
CA TYR A 197 12.88 0.75 7.74
C TYR A 197 13.97 -0.27 7.46
N LYS A 198 15.11 -0.28 8.17
CA LYS A 198 16.19 -1.28 8.02
C LYS A 198 16.62 -1.45 6.55
N VAL A 199 16.91 -0.33 5.89
CA VAL A 199 17.37 -0.28 4.49
C VAL A 199 18.61 0.60 4.42
N PRO A 200 19.63 0.23 3.61
CA PRO A 200 20.86 0.99 3.51
C PRO A 200 20.70 2.20 2.59
N ASP A 201 21.36 3.29 2.97
CA ASP A 201 21.77 4.41 2.10
C ASP A 201 20.77 5.07 1.11
N ILE A 202 19.49 5.08 1.44
CA ILE A 202 18.42 5.71 0.65
C ILE A 202 18.08 7.15 1.10
N PRO A 203 17.42 8.00 0.27
CA PRO A 203 16.93 7.74 -1.09
C PRO A 203 17.97 7.95 -2.20
N SER A 204 18.00 7.02 -3.17
CA SER A 204 18.83 7.11 -4.36
C SER A 204 18.36 8.22 -5.30
N GLU A 205 19.20 8.71 -6.22
CA GLU A 205 18.77 9.59 -7.32
C GLU A 205 17.94 8.84 -8.35
N PHE A 206 17.26 9.54 -9.27
CA PHE A 206 16.40 8.90 -10.28
C PHE A 206 17.16 7.87 -11.12
N GLU A 207 18.37 8.24 -11.55
CA GLU A 207 19.29 7.42 -12.35
C GLU A 207 20.00 6.35 -11.52
N GLN A 208 19.77 6.31 -10.21
CA GLN A 208 20.41 5.39 -9.26
C GLN A 208 19.39 4.53 -8.48
N ILE A 209 18.10 4.61 -8.85
CA ILE A 209 17.06 3.80 -8.23
C ILE A 209 17.43 2.32 -8.33
N ASN A 210 17.33 1.62 -7.20
CA ASN A 210 17.76 0.23 -7.07
C ASN A 210 16.72 -0.63 -6.34
N PHE A 211 17.08 -1.87 -6.04
CA PHE A 211 16.21 -2.81 -5.35
C PHE A 211 15.87 -2.38 -3.91
N GLU A 212 16.79 -1.71 -3.23
CA GLU A 212 16.60 -1.21 -1.88
C GLU A 212 15.56 -0.08 -1.82
N ASP A 213 15.47 0.76 -2.87
CA ASP A 213 14.37 1.72 -3.06
C ASP A 213 13.01 1.01 -3.18
N PHE A 214 12.95 -0.06 -3.97
CA PHE A 214 11.76 -0.91 -4.10
C PHE A 214 11.33 -1.48 -2.74
N VAL A 215 12.29 -2.01 -1.96
CA VAL A 215 12.02 -2.57 -0.63
C VAL A 215 11.49 -1.49 0.31
N LEU A 216 12.10 -0.30 0.33
CA LEU A 216 11.61 0.81 1.14
C LEU A 216 10.18 1.15 0.77
N PHE A 217 9.93 1.40 -0.52
CA PHE A 217 8.61 1.87 -0.95
C PHE A 217 7.53 0.84 -0.64
N SER A 218 7.81 -0.45 -0.88
CA SER A 218 6.91 -1.55 -0.55
C SER A 218 6.58 -1.64 0.95
N ARG A 219 7.55 -1.36 1.84
CA ARG A 219 7.33 -1.31 3.29
C ARG A 219 6.45 -0.11 3.65
N VAL A 220 6.78 1.07 3.15
CA VAL A 220 6.03 2.31 3.44
C VAL A 220 4.58 2.22 3.02
N VAL A 221 4.27 1.73 1.80
CA VAL A 221 2.86 1.65 1.38
C VAL A 221 2.06 0.66 2.23
N LYS A 222 2.68 -0.39 2.78
CA LYS A 222 2.04 -1.30 3.74
C LYS A 222 1.77 -0.60 5.07
N ASP A 223 2.69 0.22 5.56
CA ASP A 223 2.51 0.99 6.79
C ASP A 223 1.40 2.03 6.63
N ILE A 224 1.40 2.75 5.50
CA ILE A 224 0.33 3.70 5.13
C ILE A 224 -1.01 2.97 5.10
N ALA A 225 -1.12 1.85 4.38
CA ALA A 225 -2.36 1.10 4.26
C ALA A 225 -2.86 0.56 5.61
N LEU A 226 -1.94 0.13 6.50
CA LEU A 226 -2.28 -0.28 7.86
C LEU A 226 -2.79 0.91 8.68
N LYS A 227 -2.11 2.05 8.61
CA LYS A 227 -2.49 3.26 9.35
C LYS A 227 -3.85 3.78 8.93
N LEU A 228 -4.12 3.81 7.61
CA LEU A 228 -5.44 4.14 7.07
C LEU A 228 -6.52 3.18 7.59
N SER A 229 -6.19 1.88 7.71
CA SER A 229 -7.11 0.90 8.30
C SER A 229 -7.39 1.15 9.78
N GLN A 230 -6.39 1.55 10.54
CA GLN A 230 -6.54 1.89 11.96
C GLN A 230 -7.34 3.19 12.15
N ILE A 231 -7.12 4.19 11.31
CA ILE A 231 -7.88 5.45 11.36
C ILE A 231 -9.34 5.22 10.98
N GLY A 232 -9.58 4.43 9.94
CA GLY A 232 -10.94 4.04 9.53
C GLY A 232 -11.59 2.98 10.42
N CYS A 233 -10.92 2.54 11.50
CA CYS A 233 -11.43 1.51 12.39
C CYS A 233 -12.78 1.93 12.98
N PRO A 234 -13.78 1.04 12.97
CA PRO A 234 -15.02 1.32 13.66
C PRO A 234 -14.88 1.29 15.18
N THR A 235 -15.86 1.87 15.85
CA THR A 235 -16.05 1.67 17.28
C THR A 235 -16.43 0.21 17.58
N ASP A 236 -16.16 -0.25 18.81
CA ASP A 236 -16.50 -1.61 19.27
C ASP A 236 -17.98 -1.95 19.00
N LYS A 237 -18.88 -0.99 19.24
CA LYS A 237 -20.32 -1.15 18.99
C LYS A 237 -20.63 -1.31 17.51
N GLU A 238 -20.10 -0.40 16.67
CA GLU A 238 -20.27 -0.48 15.21
C GLU A 238 -19.74 -1.81 14.66
N LEU A 239 -18.62 -2.30 15.17
CA LEU A 239 -18.03 -3.58 14.76
C LEU A 239 -18.95 -4.76 15.10
N ILE A 240 -19.49 -4.80 16.33
CA ILE A 240 -20.40 -5.86 16.77
C ILE A 240 -21.73 -5.80 16.02
N ASP A 241 -22.28 -4.61 15.79
CA ASP A 241 -23.50 -4.43 15.02
C ASP A 241 -23.31 -4.94 13.59
N LEU A 242 -22.17 -4.63 12.97
CA LEU A 242 -21.87 -5.13 11.62
C LEU A 242 -21.79 -6.66 11.58
N VAL A 243 -20.99 -7.25 12.47
CA VAL A 243 -20.76 -8.70 12.50
C VAL A 243 -22.04 -9.43 12.89
N GLY A 244 -22.80 -8.90 13.86
CA GLY A 244 -24.05 -9.46 14.35
C GLY A 244 -25.19 -9.47 13.33
N ARG A 245 -25.11 -8.65 12.28
CA ARG A 245 -26.05 -8.65 11.14
C ARG A 245 -25.75 -9.75 10.12
N ASN A 246 -24.59 -10.40 10.18
CA ASN A 246 -24.32 -11.56 9.34
C ASN A 246 -25.33 -12.69 9.68
N LYS A 247 -26.18 -13.07 8.71
CA LYS A 247 -27.21 -14.10 8.88
C LYS A 247 -26.66 -15.42 9.46
N LYS A 248 -25.42 -15.78 9.11
CA LYS A 248 -24.76 -17.00 9.62
C LYS A 248 -24.47 -16.94 11.11
N ILE A 249 -24.27 -15.74 11.66
CA ILE A 249 -24.01 -15.47 13.08
C ILE A 249 -25.31 -15.21 13.81
N GLY A 250 -26.25 -14.51 13.18
CA GLY A 250 -27.55 -14.14 13.74
C GLY A 250 -28.36 -15.34 14.26
N LYS A 251 -28.18 -16.53 13.68
CA LYS A 251 -28.85 -17.76 14.15
C LYS A 251 -28.47 -18.17 15.58
N PHE A 252 -27.34 -17.68 16.11
CA PHE A 252 -26.89 -18.00 17.45
C PHE A 252 -27.38 -17.01 18.52
N LYS A 253 -28.13 -15.96 18.17
CA LYS A 253 -28.56 -14.89 19.10
C LYS A 253 -29.27 -15.41 20.36
N ASN A 254 -29.97 -16.54 20.27
CA ASN A 254 -30.67 -17.17 21.41
C ASN A 254 -29.75 -17.98 22.34
N ASN A 255 -28.47 -18.15 21.99
CA ASN A 255 -27.47 -18.83 22.80
C ASN A 255 -26.26 -17.90 22.98
N PRO A 256 -26.20 -17.13 24.08
CA PRO A 256 -25.17 -16.11 24.30
C PRO A 256 -23.74 -16.64 24.18
N LYS A 257 -23.46 -17.84 24.72
CA LYS A 257 -22.13 -18.46 24.64
C LYS A 257 -21.77 -18.86 23.20
N ALA A 258 -22.72 -19.37 22.42
CA ALA A 258 -22.49 -19.68 21.01
C ALA A 258 -22.35 -18.41 20.16
N TRP A 259 -23.16 -17.39 20.42
CA TRP A 259 -23.11 -16.12 19.71
C TRP A 259 -21.79 -15.39 19.96
N ARG A 260 -21.35 -15.29 21.22
CA ARG A 260 -20.06 -14.71 21.61
C ARG A 260 -18.89 -15.40 20.88
N ARG A 261 -18.84 -16.73 20.85
CA ARG A 261 -17.81 -17.47 20.10
C ARG A 261 -17.85 -17.20 18.60
N ALA A 262 -19.05 -17.11 18.01
CA ALA A 262 -19.20 -16.81 16.59
C ALA A 262 -18.75 -15.38 16.24
N LEU A 263 -19.08 -14.39 17.08
CA LEU A 263 -18.62 -13.01 16.95
C LEU A 263 -17.08 -12.94 17.00
N VAL A 264 -16.44 -13.58 17.99
CA VAL A 264 -14.97 -13.65 18.08
C VAL A 264 -14.38 -14.27 16.83
N GLY A 265 -14.94 -15.40 16.37
CA GLY A 265 -14.46 -16.10 15.18
C GLY A 265 -14.47 -15.19 13.95
N GLU A 266 -15.58 -14.49 13.71
CA GLU A 266 -15.69 -13.58 12.56
C GLU A 266 -14.75 -12.37 12.69
N ILE A 267 -14.70 -11.74 13.87
CA ILE A 267 -13.84 -10.57 14.13
C ILE A 267 -12.35 -10.94 13.90
N CYS A 268 -11.92 -12.10 14.39
CA CYS A 268 -10.56 -12.60 14.18
C CYS A 268 -10.29 -12.89 12.70
N CYS A 269 -11.19 -13.65 12.05
CA CYS A 269 -10.98 -14.14 10.69
C CYS A 269 -11.05 -13.02 9.63
N ILE A 270 -11.98 -12.08 9.77
CA ILE A 270 -12.18 -11.03 8.76
C ILE A 270 -11.28 -9.82 9.03
N TYR A 271 -11.18 -9.39 10.29
CA TYR A 271 -10.52 -8.13 10.62
C TYR A 271 -9.13 -8.29 11.26
N GLY A 272 -8.70 -9.53 11.48
CA GLY A 272 -7.36 -9.84 11.98
C GLY A 272 -7.09 -9.33 13.40
N VAL A 273 -8.15 -9.09 14.18
CA VAL A 273 -8.07 -8.71 15.59
C VAL A 273 -7.65 -9.94 16.39
N ASP A 274 -6.77 -9.76 17.39
CA ASP A 274 -6.35 -10.86 18.25
C ASP A 274 -7.55 -11.44 19.02
N ARG A 275 -7.51 -12.75 19.31
CA ARG A 275 -8.60 -13.44 19.97
C ARG A 275 -8.91 -12.86 21.34
N LYS A 276 -7.90 -12.50 22.14
CA LYS A 276 -8.10 -11.90 23.46
C LYS A 276 -8.78 -10.52 23.31
N GLU A 277 -8.25 -9.69 22.42
CA GLU A 277 -8.82 -8.37 22.15
C GLU A 277 -10.26 -8.45 21.61
N ALA A 278 -10.58 -9.44 20.76
CA ALA A 278 -11.93 -9.66 20.27
C ALA A 278 -12.92 -10.01 21.39
N TYR A 279 -12.50 -10.81 22.39
CA TYR A 279 -13.30 -11.04 23.58
C TYR A 279 -13.52 -9.76 24.38
N ASP A 280 -12.45 -8.97 24.60
CA ASP A 280 -12.53 -7.72 25.35
C ASP A 280 -13.49 -6.71 24.68
N ILE A 281 -13.47 -6.61 23.35
CA ILE A 281 -14.40 -5.79 22.56
C ILE A 281 -15.85 -6.22 22.82
N ILE A 282 -16.12 -7.53 22.74
CA ILE A 282 -17.48 -8.06 22.90
C ILE A 282 -17.98 -7.83 24.33
N ASP A 283 -17.13 -8.07 25.33
CA ASP A 283 -17.51 -7.94 26.73
C ASP A 283 -17.73 -6.47 27.12
N ARG A 284 -17.00 -5.52 26.52
CA ARG A 284 -17.23 -4.08 26.71
C ARG A 284 -18.61 -3.62 26.21
N VAL A 285 -19.12 -4.22 25.14
CA VAL A 285 -20.37 -3.76 24.49
C VAL A 285 -21.60 -4.54 24.96
N LEU A 286 -21.49 -5.86 25.12
CA LEU A 286 -22.60 -6.71 25.51
C LEU A 286 -22.67 -6.95 27.03
N GLY A 287 -21.70 -6.43 27.78
CA GLY A 287 -21.42 -6.83 29.15
C GLY A 287 -20.72 -8.19 29.20
N SER A 288 -20.10 -8.52 30.32
CA SER A 288 -19.69 -9.91 30.58
C SER A 288 -20.97 -10.75 30.60
N LEU A 289 -21.33 -11.34 29.46
CA LEU A 289 -22.43 -12.30 29.35
C LEU A 289 -22.07 -13.49 30.26
N ALA A 290 -22.51 -13.39 31.53
CA ALA A 290 -22.33 -14.39 32.57
C ALA A 290 -23.11 -15.67 32.24
#